data_AF-A0A343VR92-F1
#
_entry.id   AF-A0A343VR92-F1
#
_cell.length_a   1.000
_cell.length_b   1.000
_cell.length_c   1.000
_cell.angle_alpha   90.00
_cell.angle_beta   90.00
_cell.angle_gamma   90.00
#
_symmetry.space_group_name_H-M   'P 1'
#
loop_
_entity.id
_entity.type
_entity.pdbx_description
1 polymer ?
#
loop_
_entity_poly.entity_id
_entity_poly.type
_entity_poly.pdbx_seq_one_letter_code
_entity_poly.pdbx_strand_id
1 'polypeptide(L)'
;MSPLEPEWVPLVYRLRTSWIPRYQPDVFVLADLEQLAGPTSGRYDPPVNLYWQPGKLDFADTSDITLFYSSALPAARTHEDFTVWVDRTALTDLWDKLSLPRHVRRAWETIHPYLRSEDCAVNDRIRIQDTILAAIADYGFALAGGSALIDYDIIARETDDIDAFNDRWDVNAFNAACEQILHVCRGHGWDASVVADQDMDKQILVDAGTGQPVIVQLVYYGRSRHPEQRAGGGLRLVFEDVVGGKGAAVADAARGRDFYDLANIVHTPGWSLSRVEDAMRGIRYGDQVENFRRNIARFRRGDFDDNIRQSGFDPVFCHHMLDAD
;
A
#
# COMPACT_ATOMS: atom_id res chain seq x y z
N MET A 1 23.81 -33.76 41.59
CA MET A 1 23.72 -32.39 41.02
C MET A 1 22.79 -32.48 39.84
N SER A 2 21.57 -31.96 39.98
CA SER A 2 20.64 -31.83 38.84
C SER A 2 21.21 -30.81 37.86
N PRO A 3 21.19 -31.03 36.54
CA PRO A 3 21.56 -29.98 35.60
C PRO A 3 20.54 -28.85 35.76
N LEU A 4 21.02 -27.62 35.92
CA LEU A 4 20.20 -26.41 35.82
C LEU A 4 19.60 -26.41 34.42
N GLU A 5 18.28 -26.45 34.31
CA GLU A 5 17.60 -26.17 33.05
C GLU A 5 18.04 -24.78 32.57
N PRO A 6 18.41 -24.61 31.29
CA PRO A 6 18.84 -23.32 30.79
C PRO A 6 17.69 -22.32 30.94
N GLU A 7 17.96 -21.22 31.65
CA GLU A 7 17.06 -20.09 31.81
C GLU A 7 16.68 -19.58 30.41
N TRP A 8 15.42 -19.74 30.04
CA TRP A 8 14.93 -19.43 28.71
C TRP A 8 14.82 -17.91 28.56
N VAL A 9 15.74 -17.30 27.84
CA VAL A 9 15.71 -15.84 27.60
C VAL A 9 14.88 -15.58 26.34
N PRO A 10 13.77 -14.84 26.42
CA PRO A 10 12.95 -14.52 25.25
C PRO A 10 13.78 -13.69 24.25
N LEU A 11 14.02 -14.26 23.06
CA LEU A 11 14.85 -13.67 22.03
C LEU A 11 13.99 -12.90 21.03
N VAL A 12 14.18 -11.59 20.93
CA VAL A 12 13.58 -10.73 19.90
C VAL A 12 14.68 -10.24 18.98
N TYR A 13 14.57 -10.53 17.68
CA TYR A 13 15.54 -10.06 16.70
C TYR A 13 15.24 -8.63 16.29
N ARG A 14 16.31 -7.82 16.23
CA ARG A 14 16.31 -6.47 15.65
C ARG A 14 17.03 -6.51 14.31
N LEU A 15 16.30 -6.34 13.21
CA LEU A 15 16.86 -6.33 11.87
C LEU A 15 16.99 -4.90 11.34
N ARG A 16 18.18 -4.55 10.84
CA ARG A 16 18.42 -3.28 10.13
C ARG A 16 18.37 -3.50 8.63
N THR A 17 17.61 -2.67 7.92
CA THR A 17 17.55 -2.69 6.46
C THR A 17 18.87 -2.19 5.86
N SER A 18 19.32 -2.85 4.80
CA SER A 18 20.62 -2.62 4.17
C SER A 18 20.59 -1.50 3.12
N TRP A 19 20.02 -0.32 3.42
CA TRP A 19 20.23 0.93 2.66
C TRP A 19 19.57 2.14 3.36
N ILE A 20 20.31 3.23 3.67
CA ILE A 20 19.78 4.44 4.36
C ILE A 20 20.38 5.73 3.76
N PRO A 21 19.53 6.73 3.44
CA PRO A 21 19.49 7.94 4.26
C PRO A 21 18.06 8.40 4.65
N ARG A 22 17.32 7.61 5.45
CA ARG A 22 16.31 8.07 6.43
C ARG A 22 16.23 7.11 7.62
N TYR A 23 15.83 7.60 8.80
CA TYR A 23 15.52 6.79 9.97
C TYR A 23 14.33 5.87 9.64
N GLN A 24 14.59 4.62 9.26
CA GLN A 24 13.57 3.57 9.28
C GLN A 24 13.51 3.02 10.70
N PRO A 25 12.32 2.95 11.34
CA PRO A 25 12.20 2.34 12.65
C PRO A 25 12.62 0.87 12.57
N ASP A 26 13.34 0.40 13.58
CA ASP A 26 13.75 -0.99 13.68
C ASP A 26 12.51 -1.91 13.64
N VAL A 27 12.58 -3.00 12.86
CA VAL A 27 11.58 -4.07 12.91
C VAL A 27 11.97 -5.08 13.96
N PHE A 28 11.02 -5.39 14.84
CA PHE A 28 11.16 -6.40 15.88
C PHE A 28 10.38 -7.63 15.44
N VAL A 29 11.05 -8.79 15.48
CA VAL A 29 10.44 -10.08 15.13
C VAL A 29 10.72 -11.05 16.27
N LEU A 30 9.66 -11.65 16.80
CA LEU A 30 9.79 -12.70 17.80
C LEU A 30 10.47 -13.92 17.19
N ALA A 31 11.49 -14.49 17.84
CA ALA A 31 12.28 -15.58 17.25
C ALA A 31 11.52 -16.90 17.08
N ASP A 32 10.45 -17.11 17.83
CA ASP A 32 9.71 -18.37 17.88
C ASP A 32 8.21 -18.09 17.98
N LEU A 33 7.46 -18.52 16.98
CA LEU A 33 6.03 -18.28 16.90
C LEU A 33 5.21 -19.12 17.87
N GLU A 34 5.76 -20.21 18.44
CA GLU A 34 5.02 -21.03 19.41
C GLU A 34 4.69 -20.28 20.72
N GLN A 35 5.32 -19.14 20.94
CA GLN A 35 5.03 -18.24 22.05
C GLN A 35 3.85 -17.29 21.81
N LEU A 36 3.35 -17.21 20.58
CA LEU A 36 2.23 -16.34 20.22
C LEU A 36 0.91 -16.96 20.67
N ALA A 37 0.32 -16.39 21.73
CA ALA A 37 -0.87 -16.91 22.41
C ALA A 37 -1.97 -15.85 22.57
N GLY A 38 -2.00 -14.87 21.67
CA GLY A 38 -2.99 -13.80 21.69
C GLY A 38 -4.44 -14.30 21.52
N PRO A 39 -5.43 -13.44 21.79
CA PRO A 39 -6.82 -13.81 21.63
C PRO A 39 -7.18 -14.02 20.15
N THR A 40 -8.05 -14.99 19.87
CA THR A 40 -8.66 -15.26 18.54
C THR A 40 -10.19 -15.24 18.60
N SER A 41 -10.76 -14.83 19.74
CA SER A 41 -12.20 -14.69 19.94
C SER A 41 -12.48 -13.73 21.08
N GLY A 42 -13.64 -13.05 21.05
CA GLY A 42 -14.04 -12.13 22.10
C GLY A 42 -13.63 -10.68 21.81
N ARG A 43 -14.18 -9.77 22.62
CA ARG A 43 -14.06 -8.32 22.39
C ARG A 43 -13.05 -7.67 23.31
N TYR A 44 -11.96 -7.16 22.73
CA TYR A 44 -10.85 -6.55 23.46
C TYR A 44 -10.58 -5.13 22.99
N ASP A 45 -10.13 -4.29 23.92
CA ASP A 45 -9.65 -2.94 23.66
C ASP A 45 -8.11 -3.00 23.68
N PRO A 46 -7.44 -3.03 22.51
CA PRO A 46 -6.01 -3.24 22.48
C PRO A 46 -5.22 -2.02 22.99
N PRO A 47 -3.94 -2.19 23.36
CA PRO A 47 -3.10 -1.09 23.81
C PRO A 47 -2.92 -0.07 22.69
N VAL A 48 -2.97 1.21 23.02
CA VAL A 48 -2.85 2.33 22.07
C VAL A 48 -1.57 2.26 21.21
N ASN A 49 -0.49 1.68 21.74
CA ASN A 49 0.74 1.51 20.96
C ASN A 49 0.63 0.45 19.86
N LEU A 50 -0.27 -0.53 19.98
CA LEU A 50 -0.50 -1.58 18.99
C LEU A 50 -1.68 -1.26 18.08
N TYR A 51 -2.68 -0.58 18.62
CA TYR A 51 -3.86 -0.14 17.91
C TYR A 51 -4.32 1.19 18.49
N TRP A 52 -4.08 2.26 17.73
CA TRP A 52 -4.27 3.62 18.24
C TRP A 52 -5.75 4.06 18.23
N GLN A 53 -6.63 3.36 17.51
CA GLN A 53 -8.07 3.66 17.49
C GLN A 53 -8.76 3.18 18.77
N PRO A 54 -9.60 4.02 19.40
CA PRO A 54 -10.37 3.60 20.57
C PRO A 54 -11.51 2.67 20.16
N GLY A 55 -11.69 1.56 20.87
CA GLY A 55 -12.84 0.68 20.67
C GLY A 55 -12.51 -0.78 20.88
N LYS A 56 -13.55 -1.57 21.17
CA LYS A 56 -13.40 -3.01 21.32
C LYS A 56 -13.47 -3.69 19.96
N LEU A 57 -12.36 -4.27 19.53
CA LEU A 57 -12.29 -5.15 18.38
C LEU A 57 -12.82 -6.54 18.75
N ASP A 58 -13.59 -7.15 17.86
CA ASP A 58 -14.05 -8.53 18.00
C ASP A 58 -13.03 -9.47 17.35
N PHE A 59 -12.20 -10.13 18.16
CA PHE A 59 -11.14 -11.01 17.65
C PHE A 59 -11.68 -12.29 16.99
N ALA A 60 -12.98 -12.56 17.11
CA ALA A 60 -13.65 -13.60 16.32
C ALA A 60 -14.01 -13.14 14.90
N ASP A 61 -14.06 -11.83 14.65
CA ASP A 61 -14.26 -11.26 13.32
C ASP A 61 -12.91 -11.18 12.59
N THR A 62 -12.84 -11.86 11.44
CA THR A 62 -11.64 -11.92 10.59
C THR A 62 -11.19 -10.52 10.14
N SER A 63 -12.11 -9.59 9.95
CA SER A 63 -11.81 -8.23 9.51
C SER A 63 -11.12 -7.44 10.62
N ASP A 64 -11.65 -7.53 11.84
CA ASP A 64 -11.12 -6.84 13.03
C ASP A 64 -9.74 -7.35 13.41
N ILE A 65 -9.51 -8.68 13.41
CA ILE A 65 -8.21 -9.26 13.73
C ILE A 65 -7.16 -8.98 12.62
N THR A 66 -7.57 -8.95 11.35
CA THR A 66 -6.69 -8.58 10.22
C THR A 66 -6.27 -7.12 10.34
N LEU A 67 -7.23 -6.23 10.63
CA LEU A 67 -6.98 -4.81 10.87
C LEU A 67 -6.03 -4.62 12.05
N PHE A 68 -6.28 -5.32 13.16
CA PHE A 68 -5.43 -5.28 14.34
C PHE A 68 -4.00 -5.72 14.04
N TYR A 69 -3.79 -6.89 13.42
CA TYR A 69 -2.44 -7.40 13.14
C TYR A 69 -1.68 -6.52 12.15
N SER A 70 -2.37 -5.94 11.17
CA SER A 70 -1.78 -4.98 10.23
C SER A 70 -1.25 -3.72 10.93
N SER A 71 -1.90 -3.29 12.00
CA SER A 71 -1.46 -2.19 12.87
C SER A 71 -0.38 -2.63 13.88
N ALA A 72 -0.56 -3.78 14.51
CA ALA A 72 0.24 -4.21 15.65
C ALA A 72 1.66 -4.66 15.25
N LEU A 73 1.82 -5.42 14.16
CA LEU A 73 3.12 -6.00 13.80
C LEU A 73 4.20 -4.94 13.44
N PRO A 74 3.88 -3.82 12.76
CA PRO A 74 4.83 -2.72 12.57
C PRO A 74 5.16 -1.96 13.87
N ALA A 75 4.22 -1.93 14.81
CA ALA A 75 4.28 -1.10 16.01
C ALA A 75 4.87 -1.82 17.24
N ALA A 76 4.73 -3.14 17.32
CA ALA A 76 5.21 -3.96 18.41
C ALA A 76 6.74 -3.85 18.62
N ARG A 77 7.16 -3.83 19.88
CA ARG A 77 8.57 -3.65 20.28
C ARG A 77 9.02 -4.65 21.34
N THR A 78 8.10 -5.14 22.16
CA THR A 78 8.39 -5.97 23.32
C THR A 78 7.91 -7.40 23.14
N HIS A 79 8.44 -8.32 23.95
CA HIS A 79 7.97 -9.69 24.00
C HIS A 79 6.49 -9.80 24.37
N GLU A 80 6.03 -8.92 25.28
CA GLU A 80 4.63 -8.87 25.73
C GLU A 80 3.68 -8.39 24.61
N ASP A 81 4.09 -7.40 23.81
CA ASP A 81 3.31 -6.93 22.65
C ASP A 81 2.96 -8.08 21.69
N PHE A 82 3.89 -9.03 21.50
CA PHE A 82 3.69 -10.17 20.63
C PHE A 82 2.88 -11.27 21.31
N THR A 83 3.31 -11.71 22.50
CA THR A 83 2.77 -12.91 23.14
C THR A 83 1.36 -12.74 23.71
N VAL A 84 0.97 -11.52 24.09
CA VAL A 84 -0.36 -11.23 24.64
C VAL A 84 -1.39 -10.96 23.55
N TRP A 85 -0.97 -10.45 22.39
CA TRP A 85 -1.89 -9.88 21.39
C TRP A 85 -1.90 -10.60 20.04
N VAL A 86 -0.85 -11.33 19.70
CA VAL A 86 -0.75 -12.05 18.43
C VAL A 86 -0.84 -13.55 18.70
N ASP A 87 -1.67 -14.26 17.94
CA ASP A 87 -1.82 -15.70 17.96
C ASP A 87 -1.10 -16.31 16.76
N ARG A 88 -0.42 -17.44 16.97
CA ARG A 88 0.35 -18.13 15.93
C ARG A 88 -0.51 -18.58 14.76
N THR A 89 -1.65 -19.21 15.05
CA THR A 89 -2.50 -19.84 14.03
C THR A 89 -3.20 -18.76 13.21
N ALA A 90 -3.81 -17.78 13.88
CA ALA A 90 -4.41 -16.64 13.22
C ALA A 90 -3.39 -15.83 12.41
N LEU A 91 -2.18 -15.61 12.94
CA LEU A 91 -1.12 -14.91 12.21
C LEU A 91 -0.77 -15.64 10.92
N THR A 92 -0.62 -16.97 10.99
CA THR A 92 -0.26 -17.80 9.84
C THR A 92 -1.39 -17.81 8.81
N ASP A 93 -2.64 -18.02 9.25
CA ASP A 93 -3.82 -18.09 8.37
C ASP A 93 -4.15 -16.75 7.70
N LEU A 94 -3.81 -15.64 8.36
CA LEU A 94 -4.08 -14.29 7.88
C LEU A 94 -2.87 -13.65 7.20
N TRP A 95 -1.69 -14.27 7.22
CA TRP A 95 -0.43 -13.64 6.83
C TRP A 95 -0.48 -12.95 5.46
N ASP A 96 -1.11 -13.60 4.48
CA ASP A 96 -1.26 -13.09 3.11
C ASP A 96 -2.28 -11.95 2.99
N LYS A 97 -3.21 -11.85 3.95
CA LYS A 97 -4.24 -10.81 4.05
C LYS A 97 -3.78 -9.60 4.87
N LEU A 98 -2.65 -9.69 5.58
CA LEU A 98 -2.17 -8.59 6.40
C LEU A 98 -1.59 -7.45 5.54
N SER A 99 -2.03 -6.24 5.86
CA SER A 99 -1.54 -5.01 5.27
C SER A 99 -0.27 -4.54 5.98
N LEU A 100 0.88 -5.06 5.56
CA LEU A 100 2.18 -4.81 6.20
C LEU A 100 3.12 -4.00 5.29
N PRO A 101 3.89 -3.04 5.85
CA PRO A 101 5.01 -2.43 5.14
C PRO A 101 5.99 -3.50 4.66
N ARG A 102 6.55 -3.33 3.45
CA ARG A 102 7.38 -4.36 2.80
C ARG A 102 8.58 -4.79 3.66
N HIS A 103 9.20 -3.85 4.36
CA HIS A 103 10.33 -4.12 5.24
C HIS A 103 9.94 -4.96 6.46
N VAL A 104 8.73 -4.76 7.01
CA VAL A 104 8.18 -5.58 8.10
C VAL A 104 7.90 -6.99 7.59
N ARG A 105 7.17 -7.12 6.47
CA ARG A 105 6.87 -8.42 5.86
C ARG A 105 8.14 -9.23 5.57
N ARG A 106 9.14 -8.60 4.93
CA ARG A 106 10.44 -9.24 4.64
C ARG A 106 11.18 -9.65 5.91
N ALA A 107 11.19 -8.82 6.95
CA ALA A 107 11.85 -9.13 8.21
C ALA A 107 11.23 -10.38 8.85
N TRP A 108 9.90 -10.45 8.89
CA TRP A 108 9.17 -11.59 9.41
C TRP A 108 9.40 -12.86 8.59
N GLU A 109 9.29 -12.80 7.27
CA GLU A 109 9.57 -13.94 6.38
C GLU A 109 11.04 -14.39 6.40
N THR A 110 11.97 -13.50 6.78
CA THR A 110 13.39 -13.86 6.95
C THR A 110 13.60 -14.71 8.19
N ILE A 111 12.91 -14.39 9.29
CA ILE A 111 13.00 -15.15 10.55
C ILE A 111 12.09 -16.39 10.52
N HIS A 112 10.92 -16.30 9.89
CA HIS A 112 9.90 -17.35 9.78
C HIS A 112 9.59 -17.67 8.31
N PRO A 113 10.45 -18.45 7.63
CA PRO A 113 10.29 -18.73 6.20
C PRO A 113 8.98 -19.41 5.81
N TYR A 114 8.33 -20.15 6.71
CA TYR A 114 7.05 -20.85 6.46
C TYR A 114 5.83 -19.93 6.44
N LEU A 115 5.96 -18.67 6.89
CA LEU A 115 4.97 -17.64 6.60
C LEU A 115 4.93 -17.31 5.10
N ARG A 116 5.99 -17.65 4.35
CA ARG A 116 5.89 -17.80 2.91
C ARG A 116 5.16 -19.10 2.66
N SER A 117 3.91 -19.04 2.26
CA SER A 117 3.31 -20.18 1.59
C SER A 117 4.14 -20.46 0.33
N GLU A 118 4.56 -21.70 0.07
CA GLU A 118 5.16 -22.07 -1.22
C GLU A 118 4.11 -21.92 -2.36
N ASP A 119 2.83 -21.98 -1.97
CA ASP A 119 1.64 -21.52 -2.69
C ASP A 119 1.18 -20.13 -2.24
N CYS A 120 2.08 -19.26 -1.75
CA CYS A 120 1.73 -17.88 -1.44
C CYS A 120 1.13 -17.33 -2.70
N ALA A 121 -0.18 -17.11 -2.63
CA ALA A 121 -0.85 -16.18 -3.49
C ALA A 121 0.00 -14.93 -3.34
N VAL A 122 0.96 -14.73 -4.24
CA VAL A 122 1.37 -13.40 -4.60
C VAL A 122 0.02 -12.75 -4.83
N ASN A 123 -0.33 -11.82 -3.94
CA ASN A 123 -1.57 -11.07 -4.00
C ASN A 123 -1.85 -10.88 -5.49
N ASP A 124 -2.96 -11.40 -6.02
CA ASP A 124 -3.13 -11.51 -7.46
C ASP A 124 -2.82 -10.17 -8.13
N ARG A 125 -3.12 -9.06 -7.44
CA ARG A 125 -2.66 -7.72 -7.77
C ARG A 125 -1.15 -7.59 -7.98
N ILE A 126 -0.29 -7.98 -7.04
CA ILE A 126 1.18 -7.91 -7.19
C ILE A 126 1.65 -8.78 -8.37
N ARG A 127 1.06 -9.97 -8.53
CA ARG A 127 1.39 -10.91 -9.61
C ARG A 127 1.05 -10.32 -10.97
N ILE A 128 -0.18 -9.81 -11.08
CA ILE A 128 -0.72 -9.10 -12.23
C ILE A 128 0.11 -7.84 -12.49
N GLN A 129 0.38 -7.03 -11.47
CA GLN A 129 1.14 -5.79 -11.53
C GLN A 129 2.55 -6.00 -12.08
N ASP A 130 3.32 -6.91 -11.50
CA ASP A 130 4.70 -7.16 -11.92
C ASP A 130 4.76 -7.76 -13.32
N THR A 131 3.87 -8.72 -13.63
CA THR A 131 3.79 -9.36 -14.94
C THR A 131 3.40 -8.37 -16.03
N ILE A 132 2.34 -7.59 -15.80
CA ILE A 132 1.83 -6.63 -16.78
C ILE A 132 2.78 -5.45 -16.94
N LEU A 133 3.23 -4.82 -15.86
CA LEU A 133 4.12 -3.67 -15.97
C LEU A 133 5.45 -4.00 -16.65
N ALA A 134 5.97 -5.21 -16.44
CA ALA A 134 7.12 -5.70 -17.19
C ALA A 134 6.79 -5.83 -18.69
N ALA A 135 5.63 -6.39 -19.03
CA ALA A 135 5.21 -6.60 -20.40
C ALA A 135 4.95 -5.30 -21.18
N ILE A 136 4.51 -4.24 -20.50
CA ILE A 136 4.17 -2.96 -21.15
C ILE A 136 5.23 -1.86 -20.99
N ALA A 137 6.37 -2.17 -20.37
CA ALA A 137 7.45 -1.22 -20.11
C ALA A 137 7.99 -0.56 -21.39
N ASP A 138 8.16 -1.34 -22.46
CA ASP A 138 8.70 -0.87 -23.74
C ASP A 138 7.75 0.10 -24.47
N TYR A 139 6.45 0.05 -24.16
CA TYR A 139 5.47 1.02 -24.64
C TYR A 139 5.50 2.32 -23.81
N GLY A 140 6.25 2.38 -22.71
CA GLY A 140 6.48 3.57 -21.90
C GLY A 140 5.50 3.78 -20.74
N PHE A 141 4.64 2.79 -20.47
CA PHE A 141 3.70 2.80 -19.36
C PHE A 141 4.41 2.56 -18.02
N ALA A 142 4.04 3.33 -17.01
CA ALA A 142 4.65 3.28 -15.69
C ALA A 142 3.62 3.27 -14.58
N LEU A 143 3.87 2.50 -13.53
CA LEU A 143 3.03 2.42 -12.34
C LEU A 143 2.82 3.81 -11.71
N ALA A 144 1.57 4.13 -11.43
CA ALA A 144 1.13 5.38 -10.84
C ALA A 144 0.15 5.14 -9.66
N GLY A 145 -0.52 6.21 -9.23
CA GLY A 145 -1.64 6.13 -8.30
C GLY A 145 -1.28 5.57 -6.92
N GLY A 146 -2.24 4.87 -6.30
CA GLY A 146 -2.05 4.24 -4.98
C GLY A 146 -0.98 3.16 -4.99
N SER A 147 -0.95 2.36 -6.06
CA SER A 147 0.02 1.27 -6.24
C SER A 147 1.47 1.78 -6.30
N ALA A 148 1.72 2.95 -6.89
CA ALA A 148 3.04 3.57 -6.85
C ALA A 148 3.42 4.07 -5.44
N LEU A 149 2.47 4.60 -4.66
CA LEU A 149 2.74 4.97 -3.26
C LEU A 149 3.08 3.76 -2.39
N ILE A 150 2.43 2.61 -2.63
CA ILE A 150 2.78 1.34 -1.98
C ILE A 150 4.20 0.91 -2.40
N ASP A 151 4.53 1.01 -3.69
CA ASP A 151 5.86 0.65 -4.21
C ASP A 151 6.98 1.58 -3.65
N TYR A 152 6.64 2.81 -3.27
CA TYR A 152 7.51 3.76 -2.54
C TYR A 152 7.50 3.61 -1.00
N ASP A 153 6.76 2.64 -0.46
CA ASP A 153 6.56 2.45 0.99
C ASP A 153 5.97 3.69 1.71
N ILE A 154 5.13 4.47 1.01
CA ILE A 154 4.46 5.68 1.57
C ILE A 154 3.14 5.32 2.25
N ILE A 155 2.41 4.36 1.70
CA ILE A 155 1.16 3.84 2.28
C ILE A 155 1.19 2.30 2.29
N ALA A 156 0.45 1.69 3.22
CA ALA A 156 0.34 0.23 3.32
C ALA A 156 -1.03 -0.32 2.90
N ARG A 157 -2.06 0.53 2.79
CA ARG A 157 -3.46 0.14 2.53
C ARG A 157 -3.67 -0.65 1.24
N GLU A 158 -4.79 -1.38 1.17
CA GLU A 158 -5.23 -2.05 -0.06
C GLU A 158 -5.54 -1.05 -1.18
N THR A 159 -5.35 -1.52 -2.41
CA THR A 159 -5.70 -0.83 -3.64
C THR A 159 -6.26 -1.85 -4.60
N ASP A 160 -7.42 -1.55 -5.17
CA ASP A 160 -8.19 -2.46 -6.03
C ASP A 160 -7.71 -2.40 -7.49
N ASP A 161 -6.99 -1.32 -7.82
CA ASP A 161 -6.62 -0.98 -9.20
C ASP A 161 -5.09 -0.89 -9.37
N ILE A 162 -4.63 -1.20 -10.59
CA ILE A 162 -3.27 -0.99 -11.07
C ILE A 162 -3.31 0.12 -12.11
N ASP A 163 -2.85 1.31 -11.73
CA ASP A 163 -2.72 2.46 -12.62
C ASP A 163 -1.40 2.40 -13.40
N ALA A 164 -1.47 2.31 -14.72
CA ALA A 164 -0.32 2.37 -15.61
C ALA A 164 -0.43 3.58 -16.54
N PHE A 165 0.45 4.55 -16.34
CA PHE A 165 0.36 5.87 -16.97
C PHE A 165 1.38 6.05 -18.09
N ASN A 166 0.98 6.74 -19.15
CA ASN A 166 1.82 7.08 -20.30
C ASN A 166 1.67 8.55 -20.69
N ASP A 167 2.75 9.21 -21.07
CA ASP A 167 2.79 10.64 -21.41
C ASP A 167 2.76 10.93 -22.91
N ARG A 168 2.66 9.89 -23.74
CA ARG A 168 2.61 10.01 -25.20
C ARG A 168 1.17 10.06 -25.66
N TRP A 169 0.85 11.07 -26.48
CA TRP A 169 -0.43 11.14 -27.21
C TRP A 169 -0.39 10.18 -28.40
N ASP A 170 -0.42 8.88 -28.13
CA ASP A 170 -0.26 7.81 -29.12
C ASP A 170 -1.26 6.67 -28.85
N VAL A 171 -2.41 6.73 -29.50
CA VAL A 171 -3.46 5.71 -29.40
C VAL A 171 -2.95 4.31 -29.79
N ASN A 172 -1.99 4.21 -30.71
CA ASN A 172 -1.44 2.93 -31.12
C ASN A 172 -0.62 2.28 -29.99
N ALA A 173 0.10 3.07 -29.19
CA ALA A 173 0.81 2.58 -28.02
C ALA A 173 -0.16 2.02 -26.96
N PHE A 174 -1.32 2.65 -26.77
CA PHE A 174 -2.36 2.17 -25.86
C PHE A 174 -3.00 0.87 -26.36
N ASN A 175 -3.32 0.80 -27.65
CA ASN A 175 -3.85 -0.42 -28.27
C ASN A 175 -2.84 -1.57 -28.18
N ALA A 176 -1.57 -1.32 -28.52
CA ALA A 176 -0.51 -2.33 -28.46
C ALA A 176 -0.24 -2.81 -27.02
N ALA A 177 -0.22 -1.90 -26.03
CA ALA A 177 -0.09 -2.27 -24.63
C ALA A 177 -1.28 -3.10 -24.13
N CYS A 178 -2.51 -2.75 -24.52
CA CYS A 178 -3.70 -3.53 -24.22
C CYS A 178 -3.63 -4.94 -24.82
N GLU A 179 -3.28 -5.07 -26.11
CA GLU A 179 -3.08 -6.36 -26.77
C GLU A 179 -1.99 -7.19 -26.09
N GLN A 180 -0.89 -6.55 -25.68
CA GLN A 180 0.20 -7.21 -24.96
C GLN A 180 -0.24 -7.72 -23.59
N ILE A 181 -1.03 -6.96 -22.84
CA ILE A 181 -1.61 -7.41 -21.56
C ILE A 181 -2.44 -8.66 -21.77
N LEU A 182 -3.37 -8.64 -22.74
CA LEU A 182 -4.21 -9.79 -23.04
C LEU A 182 -3.39 -11.00 -23.50
N HIS A 183 -2.32 -10.78 -24.28
CA HIS A 183 -1.42 -11.85 -24.71
C HIS A 183 -0.69 -12.50 -23.53
N VAL A 184 -0.12 -11.71 -22.63
CA VAL A 184 0.59 -12.22 -21.45
C VAL A 184 -0.36 -12.91 -20.49
N CYS A 185 -1.55 -12.36 -20.23
CA CYS A 185 -2.57 -13.02 -19.41
C CYS A 185 -2.94 -14.40 -19.97
N ARG A 186 -3.19 -14.50 -21.28
CA ARG A 186 -3.43 -15.80 -21.95
C ARG A 186 -2.26 -16.77 -21.80
N GLY A 187 -1.03 -16.28 -21.92
CA GLY A 187 0.19 -17.09 -21.74
C GLY A 187 0.33 -17.65 -20.33
N HIS A 188 -0.18 -16.93 -19.33
CA HIS A 188 -0.22 -17.35 -17.93
C HIS A 188 -1.49 -18.14 -17.54
N GLY A 189 -2.43 -18.33 -18.47
CA GLY A 189 -3.70 -19.00 -18.19
C GLY A 189 -4.68 -18.16 -17.34
N TRP A 190 -4.50 -16.83 -17.31
CA TRP A 190 -5.36 -15.89 -16.59
C TRP A 190 -6.55 -15.46 -17.45
N ASP A 191 -7.69 -15.19 -16.80
CA ASP A 191 -8.83 -14.57 -17.48
C ASP A 191 -8.60 -13.06 -17.56
N ALA A 192 -8.77 -12.48 -18.75
CA ALA A 192 -8.56 -11.06 -18.95
C ALA A 192 -9.48 -10.52 -20.04
N SER A 193 -10.20 -9.44 -19.74
CA SER A 193 -11.13 -8.81 -20.68
C SER A 193 -11.09 -7.29 -20.58
N VAL A 194 -11.28 -6.62 -21.71
CA VAL A 194 -11.39 -5.15 -21.76
C VAL A 194 -12.80 -4.77 -21.29
N VAL A 195 -12.89 -3.97 -20.24
CA VAL A 195 -14.15 -3.51 -19.63
C VAL A 195 -14.45 -2.04 -19.93
N ALA A 196 -13.44 -1.26 -20.31
CA ALA A 196 -13.61 0.08 -20.88
C ALA A 196 -12.54 0.35 -21.94
N ASP A 197 -12.94 0.97 -23.06
CA ASP A 197 -12.08 1.14 -24.24
C ASP A 197 -12.21 2.55 -24.82
N GLN A 198 -11.53 3.52 -24.22
CA GLN A 198 -11.34 4.85 -24.81
C GLN A 198 -9.90 4.96 -25.34
N ASP A 199 -9.67 5.88 -26.28
CA ASP A 199 -8.40 5.99 -27.00
C ASP A 199 -7.18 6.14 -26.06
N MET A 200 -7.34 6.90 -24.97
CA MET A 200 -6.29 7.25 -24.03
C MET A 200 -6.64 6.86 -22.58
N ASP A 201 -7.69 6.06 -22.39
CA ASP A 201 -8.16 5.54 -21.11
C ASP A 201 -8.80 4.16 -21.32
N LYS A 202 -8.09 3.09 -20.96
CA LYS A 202 -8.54 1.71 -21.14
C LYS A 202 -8.52 0.99 -19.80
N GLN A 203 -9.53 0.17 -19.53
CA GLN A 203 -9.60 -0.67 -18.35
C GLN A 203 -9.68 -2.14 -18.76
N ILE A 204 -8.79 -2.96 -18.19
CA ILE A 204 -8.74 -4.40 -18.38
C ILE A 204 -8.99 -5.06 -17.02
N LEU A 205 -10.01 -5.90 -16.93
CA LEU A 205 -10.26 -6.73 -15.76
C LEU A 205 -9.45 -8.02 -15.90
N VAL A 206 -8.62 -8.34 -14.91
CA VAL A 206 -7.71 -9.51 -14.93
C VAL A 206 -7.92 -10.36 -13.68
N ASP A 207 -8.17 -11.65 -13.84
CA ASP A 207 -8.22 -12.64 -12.77
C ASP A 207 -7.10 -13.67 -12.96
N ALA A 208 -6.18 -13.74 -11.98
CA ALA A 208 -5.05 -14.66 -12.00
C ALA A 208 -5.38 -16.06 -11.46
N GLY A 209 -6.68 -16.38 -11.38
CA GLY A 209 -7.22 -17.69 -11.05
C GLY A 209 -7.67 -17.83 -9.59
N THR A 210 -7.70 -16.74 -8.82
CA THR A 210 -8.10 -16.76 -7.41
C THR A 210 -9.54 -16.29 -7.16
N GLY A 211 -10.23 -15.79 -8.19
CA GLY A 211 -11.57 -15.24 -8.05
C GLY A 211 -11.59 -13.85 -7.40
N GLN A 212 -10.45 -13.16 -7.39
CA GLN A 212 -10.28 -11.77 -6.96
C GLN A 212 -9.73 -10.94 -8.13
N PRO A 213 -10.59 -10.54 -9.08
CA PRO A 213 -10.13 -9.84 -10.27
C PRO A 213 -9.65 -8.42 -9.92
N VAL A 214 -8.64 -7.96 -10.66
CA VAL A 214 -8.00 -6.65 -10.50
C VAL A 214 -8.18 -5.84 -11.77
N ILE A 215 -8.50 -4.55 -11.62
CA ILE A 215 -8.57 -3.63 -12.76
C ILE A 215 -7.17 -3.09 -13.05
N VAL A 216 -6.74 -3.24 -14.30
CA VAL A 216 -5.54 -2.60 -14.83
C VAL A 216 -6.01 -1.46 -15.72
N GLN A 217 -5.65 -0.23 -15.35
CA GLN A 217 -6.05 0.97 -16.09
C GLN A 217 -4.85 1.57 -16.81
N LEU A 218 -4.98 1.74 -18.13
CA LEU A 218 -4.03 2.44 -18.99
C LEU A 218 -4.52 3.86 -19.22
N VAL A 219 -3.79 4.88 -18.75
CA VAL A 219 -4.26 6.28 -18.83
C VAL A 219 -3.18 7.19 -19.40
N TYR A 220 -3.60 8.15 -20.24
CA TYR A 220 -2.74 9.28 -20.59
C TYR A 220 -2.55 10.19 -19.40
N TYR A 221 -1.29 10.41 -19.05
CA TYR A 221 -0.92 11.23 -17.92
C TYR A 221 0.37 11.98 -18.20
N GLY A 222 0.34 13.30 -18.03
CA GLY A 222 1.55 14.11 -18.11
C GLY A 222 2.52 13.73 -17.00
N ARG A 223 3.80 13.60 -17.33
CA ARG A 223 4.86 13.37 -16.34
C ARG A 223 6.01 14.34 -16.56
N SER A 224 6.74 14.69 -15.51
CA SER A 224 7.81 15.69 -15.59
C SER A 224 9.13 15.09 -16.06
N ARG A 225 9.33 13.78 -15.86
CA ARG A 225 10.60 13.08 -16.14
C ARG A 225 10.37 11.64 -16.60
N HIS A 226 11.45 11.01 -17.07
CA HIS A 226 11.43 9.58 -17.36
C HIS A 226 11.16 8.76 -16.08
N PRO A 227 10.34 7.70 -16.17
CA PRO A 227 10.03 6.84 -15.04
C PRO A 227 11.23 5.99 -14.61
N GLU A 228 11.18 5.50 -13.38
CA GLU A 228 12.19 4.65 -12.75
C GLU A 228 11.90 3.17 -12.98
N GLN A 229 12.96 2.35 -12.98
CA GLN A 229 12.82 0.89 -12.99
C GLN A 229 12.31 0.39 -11.64
N ARG A 230 11.34 -0.52 -11.67
CA ARG A 230 10.80 -1.16 -10.48
C ARG A 230 11.59 -2.40 -10.12
N ALA A 231 11.70 -2.68 -8.82
CA ALA A 231 12.29 -3.93 -8.34
C ALA A 231 11.48 -5.17 -8.76
N GLY A 232 10.16 -5.05 -8.91
CA GLY A 232 9.25 -6.10 -9.40
C GLY A 232 9.18 -6.21 -10.93
N GLY A 233 9.97 -5.42 -11.66
CA GLY A 233 9.92 -5.34 -13.12
C GLY A 233 9.00 -4.24 -13.64
N GLY A 234 9.33 -3.75 -14.84
CA GLY A 234 8.64 -2.63 -15.47
C GLY A 234 9.01 -1.27 -14.88
N LEU A 235 8.19 -0.27 -15.18
CA LEU A 235 8.44 1.13 -14.85
C LEU A 235 7.48 1.63 -13.75
N ARG A 236 7.91 2.63 -12.98
CA ARG A 236 7.10 3.41 -12.02
C ARG A 236 7.40 4.88 -12.20
N LEU A 237 6.37 5.73 -12.10
CA LEU A 237 6.58 7.18 -12.10
C LEU A 237 7.54 7.60 -10.99
N VAL A 238 8.34 8.64 -11.24
CA VAL A 238 9.15 9.24 -10.17
C VAL A 238 8.25 9.75 -9.05
N PHE A 239 8.74 9.75 -7.82
CA PHE A 239 7.91 10.05 -6.65
C PHE A 239 7.20 11.41 -6.77
N GLU A 240 7.88 12.41 -7.33
CA GLU A 240 7.31 13.75 -7.57
C GLU A 240 6.07 13.71 -8.48
N ASP A 241 6.11 12.91 -9.55
CA ASP A 241 4.98 12.79 -10.48
C ASP A 241 3.80 12.01 -9.84
N VAL A 242 4.09 11.01 -9.01
CA VAL A 242 3.07 10.30 -8.22
C VAL A 242 2.37 11.26 -7.26
N VAL A 243 3.14 12.10 -6.56
CA VAL A 243 2.59 13.11 -5.64
C VAL A 243 1.75 14.14 -6.39
N GLY A 244 2.23 14.63 -7.54
CA GLY A 244 1.47 15.53 -8.40
C GLY A 244 0.10 14.95 -8.75
N GLY A 245 0.04 13.66 -9.06
CA GLY A 245 -1.23 13.00 -9.36
C GLY A 245 -2.16 12.77 -8.19
N LYS A 246 -1.63 12.63 -6.97
CA LYS A 246 -2.46 12.66 -5.76
C LYS A 246 -3.01 14.05 -5.48
N GLY A 247 -2.24 15.10 -5.72
CA GLY A 247 -2.73 16.48 -5.70
C GLY A 247 -3.86 16.70 -6.70
N ALA A 248 -3.71 16.20 -7.94
CA ALA A 248 -4.75 16.26 -8.96
C ALA A 248 -6.02 15.49 -8.56
N ALA A 249 -5.90 14.30 -7.96
CA ALA A 249 -7.05 13.54 -7.46
C ALA A 249 -7.82 14.27 -6.34
N VAL A 250 -7.10 14.94 -5.43
CA VAL A 250 -7.71 15.81 -4.41
C VAL A 250 -8.38 17.04 -5.06
N ALA A 251 -7.82 17.59 -6.13
CA ALA A 251 -8.43 18.72 -6.85
C ALA A 251 -9.75 18.34 -7.53
N ASP A 252 -9.82 17.13 -8.09
CA ASP A 252 -10.93 16.64 -8.89
C ASP A 252 -12.02 15.96 -8.05
N ALA A 253 -11.71 14.79 -7.48
CA ALA A 253 -12.69 13.95 -6.80
C ALA A 253 -12.74 14.13 -5.28
N ALA A 254 -11.60 14.45 -4.65
CA ALA A 254 -11.46 14.63 -3.20
C ALA A 254 -12.07 13.48 -2.39
N ARG A 255 -11.73 12.23 -2.73
CA ARG A 255 -12.19 11.05 -1.97
C ARG A 255 -11.42 10.94 -0.65
N GLY A 256 -11.99 10.26 0.33
CA GLY A 256 -11.40 10.10 1.67
C GLY A 256 -10.01 9.49 1.63
N ARG A 257 -9.80 8.49 0.77
CA ARG A 257 -8.49 7.88 0.50
C ARG A 257 -7.44 8.87 -0.03
N ASP A 258 -7.87 9.90 -0.77
CA ASP A 258 -6.96 10.88 -1.36
C ASP A 258 -6.36 11.79 -0.28
N PHE A 259 -7.14 12.14 0.76
CA PHE A 259 -6.65 12.89 1.92
C PHE A 259 -5.71 12.06 2.80
N TYR A 260 -6.00 10.77 2.99
CA TYR A 260 -5.10 9.86 3.69
C TYR A 260 -3.76 9.70 2.95
N ASP A 261 -3.79 9.50 1.64
CA ASP A 261 -2.59 9.42 0.81
C ASP A 261 -1.79 10.74 0.90
N LEU A 262 -2.48 11.89 0.83
CA LEU A 262 -1.85 13.21 0.94
C LEU A 262 -1.22 13.44 2.32
N ALA A 263 -1.86 13.02 3.40
CA ALA A 263 -1.32 13.13 4.76
C ALA A 263 -0.02 12.33 4.91
N ASN A 264 0.05 11.11 4.36
CA ASN A 264 1.28 10.30 4.37
C ASN A 264 2.38 10.90 3.47
N ILE A 265 2.00 11.51 2.34
CA ILE A 265 2.94 12.26 1.50
C ILE A 265 3.54 13.43 2.28
N VAL A 266 2.72 14.27 2.91
CA VAL A 266 3.19 15.45 3.67
C VAL A 266 4.00 15.03 4.90
N HIS A 267 3.70 13.88 5.50
CA HIS A 267 4.52 13.30 6.57
C HIS A 267 5.92 12.87 6.10
N THR A 268 6.13 12.68 4.80
CA THR A 268 7.43 12.29 4.25
C THR A 268 8.41 13.46 4.31
N PRO A 269 9.63 13.29 4.88
CA PRO A 269 10.56 14.41 5.04
C PRO A 269 10.86 15.14 3.73
N GLY A 270 10.73 16.46 3.77
CA GLY A 270 10.89 17.32 2.62
C GLY A 270 9.63 17.45 1.75
N TRP A 271 8.47 16.97 2.18
CA TRP A 271 7.20 17.27 1.51
C TRP A 271 6.36 18.21 2.36
N SER A 272 5.56 19.02 1.67
CA SER A 272 4.61 20.00 2.22
C SER A 272 3.51 20.20 1.19
N LEU A 273 2.39 20.80 1.59
CA LEU A 273 1.31 21.11 0.64
C LEU A 273 1.80 21.98 -0.53
N SER A 274 2.70 22.93 -0.26
CA SER A 274 3.32 23.77 -1.30
C SER A 274 4.12 22.94 -2.32
N ARG A 275 4.89 21.95 -1.86
CA ARG A 275 5.62 21.04 -2.77
C ARG A 275 4.69 20.13 -3.55
N VAL A 276 3.54 19.76 -3.01
CA VAL A 276 2.50 19.04 -3.77
C VAL A 276 1.98 19.91 -4.92
N GLU A 277 1.75 21.21 -4.70
CA GLU A 277 1.36 22.11 -5.78
C GLU A 277 2.44 22.25 -6.86
N ASP A 278 3.71 22.32 -6.47
CA ASP A 278 4.82 22.36 -7.43
C ASP A 278 4.89 21.08 -8.25
N ALA A 279 4.69 19.93 -7.62
CA ALA A 279 4.58 18.65 -8.30
C ALA A 279 3.41 18.63 -9.30
N MET A 280 2.22 19.10 -8.89
CA MET A 280 1.06 19.26 -9.80
C MET A 280 1.39 20.12 -11.01
N ARG A 281 2.12 21.23 -10.83
CA ARG A 281 2.56 22.08 -11.96
C ARG A 281 3.53 21.32 -12.88
N GLY A 282 4.44 20.54 -12.32
CA GLY A 282 5.42 19.74 -13.06
C GLY A 282 4.80 18.71 -14.01
N ILE A 283 3.62 18.18 -13.65
CA ILE A 283 2.88 17.22 -14.47
C ILE A 283 1.76 17.84 -15.31
N ARG A 284 1.77 19.16 -15.51
CA ARG A 284 0.79 19.94 -16.30
C ARG A 284 -0.63 20.04 -15.70
N TYR A 285 -0.76 19.89 -14.39
CA TYR A 285 -2.01 20.11 -13.62
C TYR A 285 -2.01 21.46 -12.88
N GLY A 286 -1.27 22.46 -13.39
CA GLY A 286 -1.15 23.78 -12.77
C GLY A 286 -2.47 24.56 -12.70
N ASP A 287 -3.38 24.32 -13.63
CA ASP A 287 -4.74 24.88 -13.68
C ASP A 287 -5.64 24.34 -12.55
N GLN A 288 -5.34 23.15 -12.03
CA GLN A 288 -6.12 22.52 -10.95
C GLN A 288 -5.67 22.88 -9.54
N VAL A 289 -4.56 23.63 -9.39
CA VAL A 289 -4.03 24.00 -8.06
C VAL A 289 -5.05 24.80 -7.23
N GLU A 290 -5.86 25.66 -7.85
CA GLU A 290 -6.87 26.42 -7.11
C GLU A 290 -8.01 25.53 -6.60
N ASN A 291 -8.39 24.50 -7.38
CA ASN A 291 -9.37 23.51 -6.94
C ASN A 291 -8.81 22.64 -5.81
N PHE A 292 -7.53 22.25 -5.89
CA PHE A 292 -6.81 21.57 -4.81
C PHE A 292 -6.87 22.38 -3.51
N ARG A 293 -6.44 23.65 -3.54
CA ARG A 293 -6.50 24.56 -2.37
C ARG A 293 -7.90 24.70 -1.79
N ARG A 294 -8.92 24.80 -2.66
CA ARG A 294 -10.32 24.86 -2.23
C ARG A 294 -10.73 23.59 -1.49
N ASN A 295 -10.35 22.42 -1.99
CA ASN A 295 -10.65 21.15 -1.33
C ASN A 295 -9.86 20.96 -0.03
N ILE A 296 -8.61 21.45 0.06
CA ILE A 296 -7.89 21.53 1.34
C ILE A 296 -8.65 22.42 2.32
N ALA A 297 -9.08 23.63 1.92
CA ALA A 297 -9.83 24.52 2.81
C ALA A 297 -11.17 23.92 3.27
N ARG A 298 -11.82 23.11 2.44
CA ARG A 298 -13.01 22.31 2.79
C ARG A 298 -12.69 21.21 3.78
N PHE A 299 -11.62 20.44 3.53
CA PHE A 299 -11.09 19.44 4.44
C PHE A 299 -10.81 20.01 5.83
N ARG A 300 -10.17 21.17 5.93
CA ARG A 300 -9.88 21.84 7.22
C ARG A 300 -11.13 22.20 8.03
N ARG A 301 -12.32 22.23 7.42
CA ARG A 301 -13.61 22.44 8.11
C ARG A 301 -14.32 21.15 8.51
N GLY A 302 -13.72 19.99 8.19
CA GLY A 302 -14.30 18.67 8.41
C GLY A 302 -15.27 18.23 7.31
N ASP A 303 -15.34 18.94 6.16
CA ASP A 303 -16.32 18.65 5.09
C ASP A 303 -16.17 17.22 4.49
N PHE A 304 -15.03 16.54 4.73
CA PHE A 304 -14.72 15.21 4.19
C PHE A 304 -14.53 14.13 5.26
N ASP A 305 -14.68 14.46 6.55
CA ASP A 305 -14.41 13.52 7.66
C ASP A 305 -15.19 12.21 7.53
N ASP A 306 -16.47 12.30 7.20
CA ASP A 306 -17.32 11.12 7.04
C ASP A 306 -16.87 10.26 5.84
N ASN A 307 -16.40 10.88 4.77
CA ASN A 307 -15.90 10.14 3.60
C ASN A 307 -14.55 9.47 3.89
N ILE A 308 -13.69 10.11 4.71
CA ILE A 308 -12.44 9.52 5.21
C ILE A 308 -12.73 8.31 6.10
N ARG A 309 -13.68 8.44 7.05
CA ARG A 309 -14.11 7.33 7.91
C ARG A 309 -14.71 6.18 7.10
N GLN A 310 -15.59 6.48 6.14
CA GLN A 310 -16.20 5.47 5.26
C GLN A 310 -15.16 4.75 4.40
N SER A 311 -14.03 5.40 4.11
CA SER A 311 -12.91 4.80 3.39
C SER A 311 -11.99 3.97 4.31
N GLY A 312 -12.30 3.88 5.62
CA GLY A 312 -11.53 3.12 6.60
C GLY A 312 -10.33 3.86 7.19
N PHE A 313 -10.25 5.19 7.03
CA PHE A 313 -9.11 5.99 7.51
C PHE A 313 -9.50 6.92 8.65
N ASP A 314 -8.47 7.43 9.33
CA ASP A 314 -8.63 8.36 10.44
C ASP A 314 -8.59 9.83 10.00
N PRO A 315 -9.69 10.59 10.18
CA PRO A 315 -9.67 12.02 9.95
C PRO A 315 -8.71 12.76 10.89
N VAL A 316 -8.52 12.31 12.15
CA VAL A 316 -7.68 13.01 13.13
C VAL A 316 -6.22 13.01 12.69
N PHE A 317 -5.68 11.87 12.27
CA PHE A 317 -4.36 11.78 11.65
C PHE A 317 -4.24 12.71 10.43
N CYS A 318 -5.22 12.70 9.53
CA CYS A 318 -5.19 13.54 8.33
C CYS A 318 -5.15 15.03 8.71
N HIS A 319 -5.97 15.45 9.67
CA HIS A 319 -6.01 16.82 10.18
C HIS A 319 -4.67 17.20 10.82
N HIS A 320 -4.13 16.32 11.67
CA HIS A 320 -2.84 16.57 12.32
C HIS A 320 -1.70 16.82 11.32
N MET A 321 -1.69 16.10 10.20
CA MET A 321 -0.66 16.26 9.16
C MET A 321 -0.91 17.44 8.22
N LEU A 322 -2.16 17.67 7.81
CA LEU A 322 -2.50 18.65 6.76
C LEU A 322 -2.85 20.05 7.31
N ASP A 323 -3.05 20.18 8.63
CA ASP A 323 -3.25 21.47 9.32
C ASP A 323 -1.95 22.07 9.86
N ALA A 324 -0.84 21.32 9.83
CA ALA A 324 0.47 21.75 10.34
C ALA A 324 1.22 22.75 9.43
N ASP A 325 0.71 22.99 8.22
CA ASP A 325 1.24 23.93 7.21
C ASP A 325 0.44 25.26 7.14
#